data_AF-A0A1Q5RFD8-F1
#
_entry.id   AF-A0A1Q5RFD8-F1
#
_cell.length_a   1.000
_cell.length_b   1.000
_cell.length_c   1.000
_cell.angle_alpha   90.00
_cell.angle_beta   90.00
_cell.angle_gamma   90.00
#
_symmetry.space_group_name_H-M   'P 1'
#
loop_
_entity.id
_entity.type
_entity.pdbx_description
1 polymer ?
#
loop_
_entity_poly.entity_id
_entity_poly.type
_entity_poly.pdbx_seq_one_letter_code
_entity_poly.pdbx_strand_id
1 'polypeptide(L)'
;MVGFPLLLVPLAVYNIIAFLMPGVSFTDPLIRLTLPSGEQWQITLSDMLLAAGVLLLLLEVIKGARPGAKYLTDHLLSLIVFGAAAAEFVLWPKFGNSTYCLLTLLALVDFISGVALRTRRRAVVAPAAPAPNVGKSQPAAPQP
;
A
#
# COMPACT_ATOMS: atom_id res chain seq x y z
N MET A 1 5.07 -6.33 -20.14
CA MET A 1 3.62 -6.13 -19.95
C MET A 1 3.39 -4.65 -19.77
N VAL A 2 2.64 -4.00 -20.66
CA VAL A 2 2.20 -2.61 -20.45
C VAL A 2 1.13 -2.67 -19.36
N GLY A 3 1.38 -2.02 -18.22
CA GLY A 3 0.39 -1.93 -17.15
C GLY A 3 -0.74 -1.01 -17.57
N PHE A 4 -1.99 -1.45 -17.42
CA PHE A 4 -3.14 -0.55 -17.55
C PHE A 4 -3.17 0.40 -16.34
N PRO A 5 -3.20 1.73 -16.54
CA PRO A 5 -3.19 2.71 -15.45
C PRO A 5 -4.53 2.66 -14.70
N LEU A 6 -4.52 2.18 -13.46
CA LEU A 6 -5.75 2.00 -12.67
C LEU A 6 -6.40 3.34 -12.31
N LEU A 7 -5.61 4.42 -12.24
CA LEU A 7 -6.12 5.79 -12.11
C LEU A 7 -7.03 6.24 -13.26
N LEU A 8 -7.02 5.54 -14.40
CA LEU A 8 -7.97 5.84 -15.46
C LEU A 8 -9.43 5.61 -14.99
N VAL A 9 -9.66 4.68 -14.07
CA VAL A 9 -11.00 4.37 -13.56
C VAL A 9 -11.63 5.57 -12.82
N PRO A 10 -11.05 6.13 -11.74
CA PRO A 10 -11.65 7.26 -11.03
C PRO A 10 -11.74 8.52 -11.92
N LEU A 11 -10.77 8.74 -12.82
CA LEU A 11 -10.83 9.84 -13.78
C LEU A 11 -11.98 9.67 -14.78
N ALA A 12 -12.18 8.46 -15.31
CA ALA A 12 -13.30 8.18 -16.20
C ALA A 12 -14.64 8.35 -15.49
N VAL A 13 -14.77 7.85 -14.25
CA VAL A 13 -15.97 8.03 -13.42
C VAL A 13 -16.27 9.52 -13.21
N TYR A 14 -15.27 10.34 -12.87
CA TYR A 14 -15.46 11.78 -12.72
C TYR A 14 -16.01 12.41 -14.00
N ASN A 15 -15.35 12.15 -15.14
CA ASN A 15 -15.76 12.72 -16.43
C ASN A 15 -17.17 12.29 -16.81
N ILE A 16 -17.51 11.01 -16.64
CA ILE A 16 -18.86 10.50 -16.94
C ILE A 16 -19.91 11.25 -16.12
N ILE A 17 -19.72 11.39 -14.81
CA ILE A 17 -20.67 12.10 -13.95
C ILE A 17 -20.74 13.58 -14.33
N ALA A 18 -19.59 14.24 -14.51
CA ALA A 18 -19.53 15.66 -14.85
C ALA A 18 -20.22 16.00 -16.18
N PHE A 19 -20.10 15.14 -17.20
CA PHE A 19 -20.68 15.39 -18.52
C PHE A 19 -22.10 14.83 -18.70
N LEU A 20 -22.42 13.68 -18.09
CA LEU A 20 -23.70 12.99 -18.32
C LEU A 20 -24.71 13.17 -17.17
N MET A 21 -24.28 13.64 -16.00
CA MET A 21 -25.12 13.76 -14.80
C MET A 21 -25.07 15.17 -14.19
N PRO A 22 -25.59 16.20 -14.89
CA PRO A 22 -25.49 17.61 -14.45
C PRO A 22 -26.21 17.92 -13.13
N GLY A 23 -27.07 17.03 -12.63
CA GLY A 23 -27.76 17.18 -11.35
C GLY A 23 -27.01 16.59 -10.14
N VAL A 24 -25.88 15.91 -10.35
CA VAL A 24 -25.12 15.30 -9.26
C VAL A 24 -24.12 16.31 -8.68
N SER A 25 -24.32 16.68 -7.42
CA SER A 25 -23.34 17.49 -6.69
C SER A 25 -22.23 16.61 -6.13
N PHE A 26 -20.98 17.00 -6.40
CA PHE A 26 -19.80 16.33 -5.89
C PHE A 26 -19.45 16.73 -4.45
N THR A 27 -19.96 17.87 -4.00
CA THR A 27 -19.61 18.49 -2.72
C THR A 27 -20.69 18.32 -1.66
N ASP A 28 -21.88 17.86 -2.05
CA ASP A 28 -22.94 17.63 -1.09
C ASP A 28 -22.58 16.42 -0.21
N PRO A 29 -22.81 16.49 1.12
CA PRO A 29 -22.60 15.34 2.00
C PRO A 29 -23.56 14.20 1.63
N LEU A 30 -23.01 13.03 1.27
CA LEU A 30 -23.80 11.81 1.06
C LEU A 30 -23.94 11.00 2.35
N ILE A 31 -22.87 10.95 3.14
CA ILE A 31 -22.80 10.15 4.37
C ILE A 31 -22.33 11.03 5.50
N ARG A 32 -22.94 10.87 6.68
CA ARG A 32 -22.52 11.52 7.91
C ARG A 32 -22.14 10.43 8.90
N LEU A 33 -20.89 10.44 9.33
CA LEU A 33 -20.37 9.48 10.30
C LEU A 33 -19.94 10.20 11.57
N THR A 34 -20.45 9.77 12.72
CA THR A 34 -19.97 10.26 14.00
C THR A 34 -18.70 9.52 14.38
N LEU A 35 -17.58 10.25 14.46
CA LEU A 35 -16.31 9.69 14.89
C LEU A 35 -16.27 9.48 16.41
N PRO A 36 -15.38 8.62 16.94
CA PRO A 36 -15.19 8.47 18.39
C PRO A 36 -14.82 9.76 19.12
N SER A 37 -14.22 10.72 18.42
CA SER A 37 -13.99 12.09 18.90
C SER A 37 -15.27 12.90 19.15
N GLY A 38 -16.43 12.42 18.68
CA GLY A 38 -17.72 13.12 18.72
C GLY A 38 -17.97 14.04 17.51
N GLU A 39 -16.99 14.19 16.62
CA GLU A 39 -17.11 15.01 15.41
C GLU A 39 -18.02 14.34 14.36
N GLN A 40 -18.84 15.13 13.67
CA GLN A 40 -19.64 14.65 12.54
C GLN A 40 -18.86 14.79 11.24
N TRP A 41 -18.22 13.71 10.83
CA TRP A 41 -17.52 13.65 9.56
C TRP A 41 -18.52 13.54 8.40
N GLN A 42 -18.53 14.56 7.55
CA GLN A 42 -19.34 14.62 6.34
C GLN A 42 -18.54 14.13 5.15
N ILE A 43 -18.98 13.02 4.56
CA ILE A 43 -18.33 12.39 3.41
C ILE A 43 -19.10 12.78 2.15
N THR A 44 -18.40 13.39 1.21
CA THR A 44 -18.93 13.80 -0.09
C THR A 44 -18.56 12.79 -1.18
N LEU A 45 -19.17 12.92 -2.35
CA LEU A 45 -18.86 12.07 -3.50
C LEU A 45 -17.41 12.29 -3.97
N SER A 46 -16.93 13.53 -3.88
CA SER A 46 -15.53 13.89 -4.16
C SER A 46 -14.57 13.09 -3.28
N ASP A 47 -14.86 13.02 -1.98
CA ASP A 47 -14.01 12.35 -1.00
C ASP A 47 -13.94 10.85 -1.29
N MET A 48 -15.09 10.23 -1.59
CA MET A 48 -15.15 8.81 -1.94
C MET A 48 -14.38 8.50 -3.23
N LEU A 49 -14.50 9.36 -4.24
CA LEU A 49 -13.81 9.19 -5.51
C LEU A 49 -12.30 9.35 -5.36
N LEU A 50 -11.84 10.33 -4.58
CA LEU A 50 -10.43 10.51 -4.25
C LEU A 50 -9.89 9.35 -3.42
N ALA A 51 -10.61 8.91 -2.39
CA ALA A 51 -10.23 7.75 -1.59
C ALA A 51 -10.10 6.49 -2.46
N ALA A 52 -11.06 6.25 -3.36
CA ALA A 52 -10.97 5.16 -4.33
C ALA A 52 -9.75 5.31 -5.26
N GLY A 53 -9.45 6.51 -5.74
CA GLY A 53 -8.26 6.78 -6.54
C GLY A 53 -6.95 6.48 -5.81
N VAL A 54 -6.85 6.87 -4.53
CA VAL A 54 -5.71 6.55 -3.67
C VAL A 54 -5.54 5.03 -3.51
N LEU A 55 -6.63 4.29 -3.27
CA LEU A 55 -6.57 2.83 -3.14
C LEU A 55 -6.22 2.12 -4.47
N LEU A 56 -6.75 2.61 -5.60
CA LEU A 56 -6.41 2.07 -6.91
C LEU A 56 -4.95 2.34 -7.29
N LEU A 57 -4.44 3.52 -6.94
CA LEU A 57 -3.01 3.86 -7.07
C LEU A 57 -2.16 2.87 -6.28
N LEU A 58 -2.55 2.55 -5.03
CA LEU A 58 -1.85 1.56 -4.23
C LEU A 58 -1.80 0.18 -4.91
N LEU A 59 -2.92 -0.29 -5.46
CA LEU A 59 -2.96 -1.55 -6.19
C LEU A 59 -2.01 -1.53 -7.40
N GLU A 60 -1.93 -0.40 -8.10
CA GLU A 60 -1.01 -0.21 -9.22
C GLU A 60 0.46 -0.29 -8.78
N VAL A 61 0.81 0.39 -7.67
CA VAL A 61 2.15 0.37 -7.09
C VAL A 61 2.53 -1.05 -6.65
N ILE A 62 1.64 -1.76 -5.96
CA ILE A 62 1.87 -3.16 -5.54
C ILE A 62 2.09 -4.06 -6.75
N LYS A 63 1.31 -3.89 -7.83
CA LYS A 63 1.47 -4.65 -9.08
C LYS A 63 2.79 -4.33 -9.79
N GLY A 64 3.27 -3.09 -9.70
CA GLY A 64 4.50 -2.62 -10.33
C GLY A 64 5.78 -2.84 -9.52
N ALA A 65 5.67 -3.14 -8.23
CA ALA A 65 6.79 -3.29 -7.30
C ALA A 65 7.79 -4.37 -7.76
N ARG A 66 8.98 -3.93 -8.21
CA ARG A 66 10.13 -4.80 -8.49
C ARG A 66 11.07 -4.81 -7.28
N PRO A 67 11.59 -5.98 -6.85
CA PRO A 67 12.43 -6.05 -5.64
C PRO A 67 13.78 -5.37 -5.85
N GLY A 68 14.07 -4.34 -5.04
CA GLY A 68 15.34 -3.62 -5.03
C GLY A 68 15.56 -3.00 -3.65
N ALA A 69 16.74 -3.23 -3.05
CA ALA A 69 16.99 -2.91 -1.64
C ALA A 69 17.08 -1.40 -1.34
N LYS A 70 16.39 -0.95 -0.29
CA LYS A 70 16.96 -0.14 0.80
C LYS A 70 15.96 0.06 1.96
N TYR A 71 16.56 0.21 3.15
CA TYR A 71 16.07 0.64 4.47
C TYR A 71 14.77 0.05 5.07
N LEU A 72 14.94 -0.75 6.13
CA LEU A 72 13.91 -1.12 7.11
C LEU A 72 13.38 0.11 7.88
N THR A 73 14.20 1.15 8.01
CA THR A 73 13.89 2.34 8.80
C THR A 73 12.84 3.23 8.15
N ASP A 74 12.85 3.36 6.83
CA ASP A 74 11.91 4.21 6.10
C ASP A 74 10.45 3.70 6.26
N HIS A 75 10.25 2.39 6.34
CA HIS A 75 8.94 1.77 6.55
C HIS A 75 8.43 1.92 7.99
N LEU A 76 9.33 1.94 8.96
CA LEU A 76 8.95 2.17 10.35
C LEU A 76 8.51 3.61 10.54
N LEU A 77 9.19 4.56 9.88
CA LEU A 77 8.76 5.94 9.87
C LEU A 77 7.40 6.10 9.20
N SER A 78 7.17 5.49 8.02
CA SER A 78 5.85 5.53 7.37
C SER A 78 4.75 4.88 8.20
N LEU A 79 5.07 3.80 8.94
CA LEU A 79 4.14 3.15 9.86
C LEU A 79 3.77 4.06 11.04
N ILE A 80 4.76 4.74 11.63
CA ILE A 80 4.53 5.70 12.72
C ILE A 80 3.68 6.86 12.21
N VAL A 81 3.98 7.40 11.03
CA VAL A 81 3.21 8.49 10.41
C VAL A 81 1.76 8.05 10.15
N PHE A 82 1.56 6.87 9.55
CA PHE A 82 0.22 6.32 9.35
C PHE A 82 -0.54 6.11 10.67
N GLY A 83 0.12 5.51 11.67
CA GLY A 83 -0.48 5.26 12.98
C GLY A 83 -0.85 6.54 13.72
N ALA A 84 0.03 7.54 13.70
CA ALA A 84 -0.22 8.85 14.29
C ALA A 84 -1.38 9.57 13.59
N ALA A 85 -1.39 9.59 12.25
CA ALA A 85 -2.47 10.20 11.48
C ALA A 85 -3.82 9.49 11.71
N ALA A 86 -3.83 8.15 11.74
CA ALA A 86 -5.05 7.40 12.06
C ALA A 86 -5.57 7.70 13.47
N ALA A 87 -4.66 7.80 14.45
CA ALA A 87 -5.03 8.16 15.82
C ALA A 87 -5.57 9.60 15.91
N GLU A 88 -4.90 10.58 15.31
CA GLU A 88 -5.35 11.97 15.28
C GLU A 88 -6.73 12.11 14.64
N PHE A 89 -6.97 11.43 13.52
CA PHE A 89 -8.26 11.43 12.82
C PHE A 89 -9.41 10.92 13.70
N VAL A 90 -9.17 9.83 14.43
CA VAL A 90 -10.21 9.14 15.21
C VAL A 90 -10.45 9.82 16.56
N LEU A 91 -9.38 10.28 17.22
CA LEU A 91 -9.42 10.73 18.61
C LEU A 91 -9.68 12.22 18.76
N TRP A 92 -9.34 13.04 17.76
CA TRP A 92 -9.28 14.48 17.94
C TRP A 92 -10.27 15.21 17.03
N PRO A 93 -11.26 15.95 17.58
CA PRO A 93 -12.39 16.49 16.78
C PRO A 93 -11.95 17.36 15.60
N LYS A 94 -10.91 18.18 15.80
CA LYS A 94 -10.35 19.08 14.77
C LYS A 94 -9.91 18.37 13.48
N PHE A 95 -9.65 17.08 13.55
CA PHE A 95 -9.15 16.27 12.44
C PHE A 95 -10.23 15.41 11.81
N GLY A 96 -11.47 15.45 12.32
CA GLY A 96 -12.60 14.65 11.83
C GLY A 96 -13.21 15.13 10.51
N ASN A 97 -12.38 15.33 9.48
CA ASN A 97 -12.81 15.79 8.16
C ASN A 97 -12.17 14.97 7.03
N SER A 98 -12.76 15.07 5.83
CA SER A 98 -12.34 14.27 4.67
C SER A 98 -10.92 14.56 4.23
N THR A 99 -10.45 15.81 4.31
CA THR A 99 -9.07 16.15 3.96
C THR A 99 -8.09 15.35 4.80
N TYR A 100 -8.30 15.31 6.11
CA TYR A 100 -7.42 14.57 7.00
C TYR A 100 -7.57 13.06 6.83
N CYS A 101 -8.77 12.55 6.54
CA CYS A 101 -8.95 11.15 6.17
C CYS A 101 -8.13 10.77 4.92
N LEU A 102 -8.13 11.61 3.88
CA LEU A 102 -7.35 11.38 2.67
C LEU A 102 -5.84 11.44 2.93
N LEU A 103 -5.38 12.33 3.80
CA LEU A 103 -3.97 12.34 4.25
C LEU A 103 -3.60 11.04 4.98
N THR A 104 -4.48 10.53 5.85
CA THR A 104 -4.31 9.24 6.52
C THR A 104 -4.28 8.08 5.51
N LEU A 105 -5.13 8.11 4.48
CA LEU A 105 -5.09 7.12 3.40
C LEU A 105 -3.80 7.21 2.57
N LEU A 106 -3.29 8.41 2.28
CA LEU A 106 -2.00 8.56 1.61
C LEU A 106 -0.84 8.00 2.45
N ALA A 107 -0.85 8.23 3.77
CA ALA A 107 0.13 7.63 4.68
C ALA A 107 0.03 6.10 4.72
N LEU A 108 -1.19 5.54 4.64
CA LEU A 108 -1.40 4.09 4.49
C LEU A 108 -0.78 3.57 3.19
N VAL A 109 -1.00 4.28 2.07
CA VAL A 109 -0.45 3.91 0.77
C VAL A 109 1.07 3.92 0.80
N ASP A 110 1.69 4.93 1.41
CA ASP A 110 3.14 5.02 1.57
C ASP A 110 3.69 3.80 2.33
N PHE A 111 3.11 3.47 3.47
CA PHE A 111 3.50 2.30 4.26
C PHE A 111 3.35 0.98 3.48
N ILE A 112 2.19 0.73 2.87
CA ILE A 112 1.96 -0.53 2.13
C ILE A 112 2.86 -0.61 0.90
N SER A 113 3.04 0.50 0.18
CA SER A 113 3.94 0.57 -0.98
C SER A 113 5.36 0.25 -0.58
N GLY A 114 5.83 0.80 0.54
CA GLY A 114 7.09 0.41 1.16
C GLY A 114 7.15 -1.10 1.35
N VAL A 115 6.21 -1.69 2.09
CA VAL A 115 6.23 -3.13 2.41
C VAL A 115 6.22 -4.01 1.15
N ALA A 116 5.40 -3.68 0.16
CA ALA A 116 5.25 -4.44 -1.08
C ALA A 116 6.55 -4.58 -1.88
N LEU A 117 7.42 -3.57 -1.84
CA LEU A 117 8.73 -3.61 -2.51
C LEU A 117 9.71 -4.64 -1.88
N ARG A 118 9.48 -5.10 -0.64
CA ARG A 118 10.41 -5.98 0.10
C ARG A 118 10.15 -7.48 -0.07
N THR A 119 8.91 -7.90 -0.27
CA THR A 119 8.42 -9.26 0.08
C THR A 119 8.94 -10.41 -0.79
N ARG A 120 9.75 -10.14 -1.83
CA ARG A 120 10.23 -11.18 -2.78
C ARG A 120 11.63 -11.73 -2.51
N ARG A 121 12.38 -11.27 -1.50
CA ARG A 121 13.71 -11.83 -1.19
C ARG A 121 13.71 -13.14 -0.38
N ARG A 122 12.61 -13.52 0.25
CA ARG A 122 12.62 -14.65 1.20
C ARG A 122 12.50 -16.04 0.56
N ALA A 123 12.38 -16.13 -0.77
CA ALA A 123 12.23 -17.41 -1.47
C ALA A 123 13.54 -17.98 -2.05
N VAL A 124 14.67 -17.27 -1.97
CA VAL A 124 15.95 -17.73 -2.57
C VAL A 124 17.10 -17.61 -1.57
N VAL A 125 17.01 -18.33 -0.46
CA VAL A 125 18.19 -18.91 0.20
C VAL A 125 17.75 -20.24 0.82
N ALA A 126 17.58 -21.27 -0.02
CA ALA A 126 17.82 -22.62 0.44
C ALA A 126 19.34 -22.80 0.45
N PRO A 127 19.98 -23.19 1.57
CA PRO A 127 21.40 -23.52 1.54
C PRO A 127 21.59 -24.67 0.55
N ALA A 128 22.49 -24.50 -0.42
CA ALA A 128 22.92 -25.60 -1.27
C ALA A 128 23.45 -26.72 -0.35
N ALA A 129 22.85 -27.91 -0.43
CA ALA A 129 23.32 -29.07 0.31
C ALA A 129 24.80 -29.33 -0.06
N PRO A 130 25.69 -29.62 0.91
CA PRO A 130 27.09 -29.91 0.61
C PRO A 130 27.17 -31.20 -0.21
N ALA A 131 27.95 -31.17 -1.28
CA ALA A 131 28.19 -32.33 -2.16
C ALA A 131 28.87 -33.48 -1.38
N PRO A 132 28.59 -34.75 -1.69
CA PRO A 132 29.22 -35.88 -1.02
C PRO A 132 30.72 -35.91 -1.36
N ASN A 133 31.57 -35.86 -0.33
CA ASN A 133 33.00 -36.02 -0.47
C ASN A 133 33.31 -37.50 -0.81
N VAL A 134 33.50 -37.82 -2.09
CA VAL A 134 34.00 -39.13 -2.52
C VAL A 134 35.48 -39.17 -2.18
N GLY A 135 35.78 -39.58 -0.95
CA GLY A 135 37.14 -39.90 -0.51
C GLY A 135 37.70 -41.03 -1.39
N LYS A 136 38.81 -40.73 -2.08
CA LYS A 136 39.60 -41.69 -2.85
C LYS A 136 40.00 -42.87 -1.95
N SER A 137 39.47 -44.05 -2.23
CA SER A 137 39.97 -45.31 -1.68
C SER A 137 41.41 -45.52 -2.16
N GLN A 138 42.37 -45.41 -1.24
CA GLN A 138 43.77 -45.75 -1.47
C GLN A 138 43.90 -47.29 -1.57
N PRO A 139 44.48 -47.86 -2.65
CA PRO A 139 44.77 -49.28 -2.69
C PRO A 139 45.96 -49.59 -1.79
N ALA A 140 45.79 -50.57 -0.89
CA ALA A 140 46.86 -51.10 -0.07
C ALA A 140 47.91 -51.81 -0.94
N ALA A 141 49.18 -51.44 -0.77
CA ALA A 141 50.30 -52.15 -1.39
C ALA A 141 50.62 -53.44 -0.57
N PRO A 142 50.95 -54.57 -1.20
CA PRO A 142 51.36 -55.78 -0.48
C PRO A 142 52.77 -55.59 0.08
N GLN A 143 52.97 -55.94 1.35
CA GLN A 143 54.29 -56.01 1.98
C GLN A 143 55.01 -57.32 1.57
N PRO A 144 56.34 -57.31 1.39
CA PRO A 144 57.14 -58.53 1.22
C PRO A 144 57.36 -59.30 2.53
#